data_AF-A0A9P3VD93-F1
#
_entry.id   AF-A0A9P3VD93-F1
#
_cell.length_a   1.000
_cell.length_b   1.000
_cell.length_c   1.000
_cell.angle_alpha   90.00
_cell.angle_beta   90.00
_cell.angle_gamma   90.00
#
_symmetry.space_group_name_H-M   'P 1'
#
loop_
_entity.id
_entity.type
_entity.pdbx_description
1 polymer ?
#
loop_
_entity_poly.entity_id
_entity_poly.type
_entity_poly.pdbx_seq_one_letter_code
_entity_poly.pdbx_strand_id
1 'polypeptide(L)'
;FLYLILGYSIMLFTIFSLQYLLELFIDAQKALLLINGYVIISILMADLIYQNTTVTWPYYLLLPNYGMGFRTGLIPFTNTSTLLISVPTSLIILLVVLLCVFIVAIKKFKTTDIL
;
A
#
# COMPACT_ATOMS: atom_id res chain seq x y z
N PHE A 1 13.58 -13.65 2.22
CA PHE A 1 13.50 -13.07 3.57
C PHE A 1 13.76 -11.55 3.56
N LEU A 2 14.94 -11.07 3.12
CA LEU A 2 15.25 -9.63 3.08
C LEU A 2 14.23 -8.81 2.26
N TYR A 3 13.84 -9.28 1.08
CA TYR A 3 12.81 -8.63 0.26
C TYR A 3 11.44 -8.54 0.91
N LEU A 4 11.09 -9.52 1.76
CA LEU A 4 9.83 -9.52 2.50
C LEU A 4 9.85 -8.44 3.57
N ILE A 5 10.92 -8.37 4.36
CA ILE A 5 11.10 -7.32 5.38
C ILE A 5 11.08 -5.95 4.72
N LEU A 6 11.84 -5.78 3.64
CA LEU A 6 11.94 -4.52 2.93
C LEU A 6 10.59 -4.09 2.35
N GLY A 7 9.86 -5.01 1.69
CA GLY A 7 8.52 -4.74 1.18
C GLY A 7 7.52 -4.37 2.28
N TYR A 8 7.57 -5.08 3.40
CA TYR A 8 6.72 -4.82 4.55
C TYR A 8 7.01 -3.45 5.19
N SER A 9 8.29 -3.12 5.40
CA SER A 9 8.70 -1.83 5.96
C SER A 9 8.31 -0.66 5.05
N ILE A 10 8.55 -0.77 3.73
CA ILE A 10 8.16 0.29 2.78
C ILE A 10 6.63 0.43 2.73
N MET A 11 5.89 -0.68 2.80
CA MET A 11 4.44 -0.66 2.83
C MET A 11 3.91 0.07 4.07
N LEU A 12 4.41 -0.26 5.27
CA LEU A 12 4.02 0.46 6.49
C LEU A 12 4.33 1.95 6.37
N PHE A 13 5.53 2.28 5.88
CA PHE A 13 5.93 3.68 5.70
C PHE A 13 5.04 4.42 4.70
N THR A 14 4.62 3.74 3.62
CA THR A 14 3.68 4.29 2.63
C THR A 14 2.30 4.53 3.22
N ILE A 15 1.78 3.58 4.01
CA ILE A 15 0.48 3.71 4.67
C ILE A 15 0.49 4.85 5.69
N PHE A 16 1.52 4.95 6.53
CA PHE A 16 1.64 6.04 7.49
C PHE A 16 1.81 7.40 6.79
N SER A 17 2.59 7.46 5.72
CA SER A 17 2.75 8.68 4.93
C SER A 17 1.44 9.11 4.26
N LEU A 18 0.64 8.14 3.78
CA LEU A 18 -0.69 8.40 3.25
C LEU A 18 -1.64 8.92 4.34
N GLN A 19 -1.64 8.32 5.53
CA GLN A 19 -2.43 8.80 6.65
C GLN A 19 -2.08 10.24 6.97
N TYR A 20 -0.80 10.51 7.18
CA TYR A 20 -0.31 11.85 7.46
C TYR A 20 -0.68 12.85 6.35
N LEU A 21 -0.57 12.45 5.09
CA LEU A 21 -1.01 13.27 3.96
C LEU A 21 -2.51 13.59 4.06
N LEU A 22 -3.36 12.61 4.38
CA LEU A 22 -4.80 12.83 4.57
C LEU A 22 -5.07 13.78 5.74
N GLU A 23 -4.33 13.65 6.84
CA GLU A 23 -4.46 14.54 8.02
C GLU A 23 -4.20 16.02 7.68
N LEU A 24 -3.45 16.32 6.60
CA LEU A 24 -3.29 17.70 6.11
C LEU A 24 -4.54 18.28 5.43
N PHE A 25 -5.52 17.45 5.09
CA PHE A 25 -6.75 17.85 4.42
C PHE A 25 -8.00 17.68 5.30
N ILE A 26 -7.98 16.75 6.27
CA ILE A 26 -9.13 16.38 7.10
C ILE A 26 -8.72 16.11 8.55
N ASP A 27 -9.69 16.04 9.46
CA ASP A 27 -9.46 15.69 10.86
C ASP A 27 -8.71 14.36 11.03
N ALA A 28 -7.81 14.30 12.01
CA ALA A 28 -6.97 13.14 12.28
C ALA A 28 -7.77 11.84 12.49
N GLN A 29 -8.89 11.92 13.23
CA GLN A 29 -9.76 10.77 13.46
C GLN A 29 -10.38 10.22 12.17
N LYS A 30 -10.75 11.09 11.23
CA LYS A 30 -11.34 10.70 9.94
C LYS A 30 -10.29 10.11 9.02
N ALA A 31 -9.08 10.68 8.98
CA ALA A 31 -7.95 10.15 8.22
C ALA A 31 -7.58 8.74 8.69
N LEU A 32 -7.48 8.54 10.00
CA LEU A 32 -7.22 7.23 10.61
C LEU A 32 -8.30 6.20 10.21
N LEU A 33 -9.58 6.57 10.29
CA LEU A 33 -10.68 5.69 9.91
C LEU A 33 -10.61 5.29 8.42
N LEU A 34 -10.33 6.24 7.53
CA LEU A 34 -10.24 5.99 6.09
C LEU A 34 -9.08 5.05 5.74
N ILE A 35 -7.89 5.28 6.33
CA ILE A 35 -6.72 4.45 6.06
C ILE A 35 -6.90 3.05 6.61
N ASN A 36 -7.39 2.90 7.84
CA ASN A 36 -7.66 1.59 8.42
C ASN A 36 -8.76 0.84 7.62
N GLY A 37 -9.81 1.56 7.20
CA GLY A 37 -10.84 1.02 6.32
C GLY A 37 -10.26 0.53 5.00
N TYR A 38 -9.39 1.32 4.37
CA TYR A 38 -8.68 0.94 3.14
C TYR A 38 -7.84 -0.33 3.33
N VAL A 39 -7.10 -0.46 4.44
CA VAL A 39 -6.28 -1.65 4.72
C VAL A 39 -7.16 -2.90 4.82
N ILE A 40 -8.26 -2.84 5.58
CA ILE A 40 -9.19 -3.97 5.76
C ILE A 40 -9.84 -4.35 4.43
N ILE A 41 -10.39 -3.37 3.71
CA ILE A 41 -11.06 -3.59 2.42
C ILE A 41 -10.07 -4.17 1.41
N SER A 42 -8.83 -3.69 1.39
CA SER A 42 -7.79 -4.19 0.50
C SER A 42 -7.54 -5.68 0.72
N ILE A 43 -7.42 -6.12 1.98
CA ILE A 43 -7.19 -7.54 2.31
C ILE A 43 -8.38 -8.39 1.86
N LEU A 44 -9.61 -7.97 2.14
CA LEU A 44 -10.82 -8.71 1.76
C LEU A 44 -11.01 -8.77 0.23
N MET A 45 -10.79 -7.66 -0.48
CA MET A 45 -10.92 -7.60 -1.94
C MET A 45 -9.90 -8.47 -2.66
N ALA A 46 -8.70 -8.67 -2.10
CA ALA A 46 -7.70 -9.51 -2.72
C ALA A 46 -8.09 -10.99 -2.80
N ASP A 47 -9.00 -11.45 -1.95
CA ASP A 47 -9.54 -12.82 -2.04
C ASP A 47 -10.68 -12.90 -3.07
N LEU A 48 -11.58 -11.90 -3.07
CA LEU A 48 -12.67 -11.81 -4.04
C LEU A 48 -12.17 -11.69 -5.48
N ILE A 49 -11.15 -10.86 -5.72
CA ILE A 49 -10.56 -10.66 -7.06
C ILE A 49 -9.86 -11.94 -7.54
N TYR A 50 -9.26 -12.70 -6.62
CA TYR A 50 -8.59 -13.97 -6.93
C TYR A 50 -9.57 -15.05 -7.40
N GLN A 51 -10.74 -15.12 -6.78
CA GLN A 51 -11.75 -16.09 -7.18
C GLN A 51 -12.43 -15.72 -8.51
N ASN A 52 -12.51 -14.42 -8.84
CA ASN A 52 -13.39 -13.93 -9.90
C ASN A 52 -12.68 -13.42 -11.16
N THR A 53 -11.35 -13.25 -11.14
CA THR A 53 -10.62 -12.69 -12.29
C THR A 53 -9.21 -13.25 -12.45
N THR A 54 -8.77 -13.43 -13.70
CA THR A 54 -7.37 -13.76 -14.05
C THR A 54 -6.49 -12.54 -14.27
N VAL A 55 -7.06 -11.34 -14.07
CA VAL A 55 -6.41 -10.07 -14.43
C VAL A 55 -5.53 -9.59 -13.28
N THR A 56 -4.27 -9.31 -13.56
CA THR A 56 -3.24 -9.04 -12.53
C THR A 56 -3.13 -7.57 -12.11
N TRP A 57 -3.65 -6.62 -12.90
CA TRP A 57 -3.52 -5.19 -12.61
C TRP A 57 -4.18 -4.73 -11.29
N PRO A 58 -5.37 -5.22 -10.87
CA PRO A 58 -6.04 -4.73 -9.66
C PRO A 58 -5.23 -5.00 -8.38
N TYR A 59 -4.39 -6.03 -8.39
CA TYR A 59 -3.57 -6.39 -7.25
C TYR A 59 -2.49 -5.35 -6.91
N TYR A 60 -2.08 -4.53 -7.87
CA TYR A 60 -1.12 -3.44 -7.62
C TYR A 60 -1.72 -2.26 -6.85
N LEU A 61 -3.05 -2.12 -6.86
CA LEU A 61 -3.76 -1.12 -6.04
C LEU A 61 -3.86 -1.57 -4.58
N LEU A 62 -3.78 -2.87 -4.32
CA LEU A 62 -3.97 -3.46 -3.00
C LEU A 62 -2.65 -3.48 -2.21
N LEU A 63 -2.13 -2.30 -1.87
CA LEU A 63 -0.82 -2.06 -1.23
C LEU A 63 -0.49 -3.05 -0.08
N PRO A 64 -1.38 -3.28 0.91
CA PRO A 64 -1.13 -4.24 1.97
C PRO A 64 -0.87 -5.67 1.49
N ASN A 65 -1.53 -6.12 0.41
CA ASN A 65 -1.48 -7.53 0.01
C ASN A 65 -0.14 -7.96 -0.56
N TYR A 66 0.48 -7.13 -1.39
CA TYR A 66 1.80 -7.43 -1.92
C TYR A 66 2.92 -6.96 -0.99
N GLY A 67 2.72 -5.88 -0.23
CA GLY A 67 3.66 -5.43 0.79
C GLY A 67 3.84 -6.43 1.94
N MET A 68 2.79 -7.14 2.33
CA MET A 68 2.86 -8.22 3.32
C MET A 68 3.41 -9.53 2.76
N GLY A 69 3.51 -9.66 1.43
CA GLY A 69 4.04 -10.85 0.76
C GLY A 69 2.99 -11.89 0.34
N PHE A 70 1.70 -11.62 0.58
CA PHE A 70 0.63 -12.60 0.32
C PHE A 70 0.49 -12.95 -1.16
N ARG A 71 0.79 -12.04 -2.10
CA ARG A 71 0.64 -12.27 -3.56
C ARG A 71 1.95 -12.16 -4.36
N THR A 72 3.09 -12.24 -3.68
CA THR A 72 4.44 -12.18 -4.30
C THR A 72 5.21 -13.49 -4.20
N GLY A 73 4.57 -14.55 -3.68
CA GLY A 73 5.21 -15.85 -3.44
C GLY A 73 6.24 -15.84 -2.31
N LEU A 74 6.37 -14.74 -1.56
CA LEU A 74 7.41 -14.57 -0.53
C LEU A 74 7.06 -15.19 0.82
N ILE A 75 5.80 -15.59 1.03
CA ILE A 75 5.33 -16.25 2.25
C ILE A 75 5.10 -17.74 1.97
N PRO A 76 5.48 -18.67 2.87
CA PRO A 76 5.30 -20.11 2.67
C PRO A 76 3.85 -20.60 2.77
N PHE A 77 2.84 -19.73 2.95
CA PHE A 77 1.44 -20.14 3.00
C PHE A 77 0.88 -20.39 1.58
N THR A 78 0.90 -21.66 1.17
CA THR A 78 0.51 -22.17 -0.16
C THR A 78 -0.88 -21.74 -0.65
N ASN A 79 -1.80 -21.37 0.25
CA ASN A 79 -3.16 -20.95 -0.14
C ASN A 79 -3.24 -19.47 -0.54
N THR A 80 -2.29 -18.63 -0.11
CA THR A 80 -2.28 -17.20 -0.41
C THR A 80 -1.13 -16.84 -1.37
N SER A 81 0.04 -17.50 -1.21
CA SER A 81 1.29 -17.24 -1.93
C SER A 81 1.24 -17.63 -3.41
N THR A 82 0.61 -16.77 -4.18
CA THR A 82 0.49 -16.89 -5.63
C THR A 82 1.53 -15.98 -6.27
N LEU A 83 2.27 -16.47 -7.26
CA LEU A 83 3.30 -15.72 -8.02
C LEU A 83 2.63 -14.79 -9.06
N LEU A 84 1.59 -14.07 -8.63
CA LEU A 84 0.82 -13.16 -9.49
C LEU A 84 1.56 -11.85 -9.74
N ILE A 85 2.34 -11.39 -8.76
CA ILE A 85 3.14 -10.17 -8.84
C ILE A 85 4.61 -10.49 -8.61
N SER A 86 5.46 -10.02 -9.50
CA SER A 86 6.90 -10.08 -9.32
C SER A 86 7.35 -9.14 -8.19
N VAL A 87 8.12 -9.69 -7.26
CA VAL A 87 8.75 -8.98 -6.13
C VAL A 87 9.43 -7.66 -6.53
N PRO A 88 10.30 -7.59 -7.56
CA PRO A 88 10.95 -6.33 -7.93
C PRO A 88 9.95 -5.28 -8.41
N THR A 89 8.94 -5.66 -9.19
CA THR A 89 7.92 -4.74 -9.70
C THR A 89 7.06 -4.19 -8.57
N SER A 90 6.68 -5.03 -7.59
CA SER A 90 5.94 -4.55 -6.41
C SER A 90 6.71 -3.52 -5.59
N LEU A 91 8.03 -3.71 -5.43
CA LEU A 91 8.87 -2.77 -4.68
C LEU A 91 9.02 -1.43 -5.40
N ILE A 92 9.21 -1.46 -6.72
CA ILE A 92 9.30 -0.24 -7.53
C ILE A 92 8.00 0.56 -7.43
N ILE A 93 6.84 -0.09 -7.54
CA ILE A 93 5.54 0.58 -7.46
C ILE A 93 5.33 1.20 -6.08
N LEU A 94 5.62 0.45 -5.00
CA LEU A 94 5.57 0.98 -3.63
C LEU A 94 6.43 2.22 -3.46
N LEU A 95 7.66 2.19 -3.99
CA LEU A 95 8.60 3.31 -3.90
C LEU A 95 8.11 4.52 -4.68
N VAL A 96 7.55 4.32 -5.88
CA VAL A 96 6.95 5.40 -6.68
C VAL A 96 5.76 6.03 -5.96
N VAL A 97 4.87 5.22 -5.39
CA VAL A 97 3.71 5.71 -4.61
C VAL A 97 4.19 6.53 -3.41
N LEU A 98 5.17 6.03 -2.67
CA LEU A 98 5.75 6.73 -1.53
C LEU A 98 6.35 8.08 -1.92
N LEU A 99 7.12 8.15 -3.01
CA LEU A 99 7.68 9.41 -3.51
C LEU A 99 6.58 10.41 -3.92
N CYS A 100 5.54 9.94 -4.60
CA CYS A 100 4.40 10.77 -4.95
C CYS A 100 3.73 11.38 -3.70
N VAL A 101 3.51 10.57 -2.66
CA VAL A 101 2.93 11.01 -1.38
C VAL A 101 3.79 12.11 -0.75
N PHE A 102 5.12 11.93 -0.70
CA PHE A 102 6.02 12.96 -0.16
C PHE A 102 6.01 14.24 -0.96
N ILE A 103 6.02 14.18 -2.29
CA ILE A 103 5.99 15.37 -3.14
C ILE A 103 4.72 16.19 -2.86
N VAL A 104 3.57 15.53 -2.74
CA VAL A 104 2.30 16.20 -2.43
C VAL A 104 2.32 16.76 -1.00
N ALA A 105 2.80 16.00 -0.03
CA ALA A 105 2.90 16.44 1.36
C ALA A 105 3.78 17.69 1.49
N ILE A 106 4.98 17.69 0.91
CA ILE A 106 5.92 18.84 0.95
C ILE A 106 5.30 20.07 0.29
N LYS A 107 4.66 19.92 -0.88
CA LYS A 107 3.97 21.03 -1.55
C LYS A 107 2.89 21.64 -0.65
N LYS A 108 2.14 20.80 0.06
CA LYS A 108 1.08 21.27 0.95
C LYS A 108 1.64 21.95 2.20
N PHE A 109 2.66 21.37 2.85
CA PHE A 109 3.35 21.99 3.98
C PHE A 109 3.83 23.40 3.65
N LYS A 110 4.51 23.55 2.51
CA LYS A 110 4.98 24.86 2.05
C LYS A 110 3.84 25.86 1.84
N THR A 111 2.64 25.41 1.48
CA THR A 111 1.48 26.29 1.30
C THR A 111 0.88 26.73 2.63
N THR A 112 0.90 25.85 3.64
CA THR A 112 0.36 26.14 4.98
C THR A 112 1.28 27.05 5.79
N ASP A 113 2.60 26.92 5.67
CA ASP A 113 3.58 27.76 6.39
C ASP A 113 3.68 29.21 5.86
N ILE A 114 3.21 29.46 4.63
CA ILE A 114 3.25 30.80 4.00
C ILE A 114 2.03 31.65 4.40
N LEU A 115 0.99 31.05 4.96
CA LEU A 115 -0.31 31.65 5.23
C LEU A 115 -0.45 32.04 6.71
#